data_AF-A0A7C1ILE8-F1
#
_entry.id   AF-A0A7C1ILE8-F1
#
_cell.length_a   1.000
_cell.length_b   1.000
_cell.length_c   1.000
_cell.angle_alpha   90.00
_cell.angle_beta   90.00
_cell.angle_gamma   90.00
#
_symmetry.space_group_name_H-M   'P 1'
#
loop_
_entity.id
_entity.type
_entity.pdbx_description
1 polymer ?
#
loop_
_entity_poly.entity_id
_entity_poly.type
_entity_poly.pdbx_seq_one_letter_code
_entity_poly.pdbx_strand_id
1 'polypeptide(L)'
;MSIEQLKGGERELTIEPITRIEGHLGVHAKIDTGARKIKDAYAYSPMFRGFEVILVGREPSEAVMITQRCCGVCPVPHALSSVTACDQTYGVTPPPMGTALRDLVHGAEHLYDAEVGVVNLEGPDYSEMAMKKFNPTWWDEAQKTKAEHSAVHGFATVADIMTALNPLAGELYLRSLLVQKDGHNMAAIFGAKHPHVHSFVPGGIAKWNLSMTDLESYLTLLMHHVAFTKELVTASDDLLNFVLEQGYEDVGARDLNLLSVGSYNDPTAYSAVYEEMTDWGRKRLISPGVILNGELVTTDLVEFNAGVREYIGSGWYEEQWAKEIEADPAGNTLEYEHPWNKRTLPQPGKYGEWASKYSWVTAPRWKNWKGDGKDYSLELGPLARLWVTAKAQLVPESTGTSLKFELPAALIPGFKYADSMAFEWKIPEKPNAVERVRARAYFHAYAAYCMLQLAMKGLELMKAGKTKVWTPYEKPQKGIGVGFSEGMRGACSHWCVMNNGVISNYQYHAPTTWNSSSRDPAGNSGAYEEALIQSPITEAGDPAGWKGIDIVRTIRSFDPCLGCAVQVHIGKKIVKHDLVPYAMPL
;
A
#
# COMPACT_ATOMS: atom_id res chain seq x y z
N MET A 1 24.77 -17.35 17.15
CA MET A 1 24.93 -16.03 17.82
C MET A 1 26.36 -15.93 18.31
N SER A 2 27.25 -15.30 17.55
CA SER A 2 28.59 -14.93 18.03
C SER A 2 28.52 -13.59 18.77
N ILE A 3 29.27 -13.49 19.87
CA ILE A 3 29.52 -12.23 20.56
C ILE A 3 30.72 -11.58 19.85
N GLU A 4 30.46 -10.83 18.78
CA GLU A 4 31.52 -10.12 18.06
C GLU A 4 31.16 -8.65 17.84
N GLN A 5 32.15 -7.80 18.16
CA GLN A 5 32.25 -6.38 17.79
C GLN A 5 31.33 -5.36 18.51
N LEU A 6 31.33 -5.36 19.84
CA LEU A 6 31.22 -4.10 20.62
C LEU A 6 32.60 -3.44 20.75
N LYS A 7 33.19 -3.03 19.63
CA LYS A 7 34.43 -2.24 19.61
C LYS A 7 34.19 -0.95 18.82
N GLY A 8 34.00 0.17 19.54
CA GLY A 8 33.96 1.51 18.94
C GLY A 8 32.67 2.31 19.14
N GLY A 9 31.69 1.80 19.90
CA GLY A 9 30.39 2.47 20.07
C GLY A 9 29.37 2.15 18.96
N GLU A 10 29.73 1.32 17.98
CA GLU A 10 28.83 0.85 16.92
C GLU A 10 28.40 -0.60 17.16
N ARG A 11 27.21 -0.95 16.68
CA ARG A 11 26.65 -2.31 16.66
C ARG A 11 25.93 -2.55 15.35
N GLU A 12 26.16 -3.70 14.73
CA GLU A 12 25.33 -4.17 13.61
C GLU A 12 24.19 -5.08 14.09
N LEU A 13 23.03 -4.96 13.45
CA LEU A 13 21.84 -5.77 13.71
C LEU A 13 21.14 -6.13 12.39
N THR A 14 21.09 -7.43 12.08
CA THR A 14 20.27 -7.96 10.98
C THR A 14 18.99 -8.57 11.54
N ILE A 15 17.85 -8.19 10.99
CA ILE A 15 16.54 -8.76 11.25
C ILE A 15 16.06 -9.44 9.96
N GLU A 16 16.20 -10.77 9.90
CA GLU A 16 15.75 -11.59 8.79
C GLU A 16 15.22 -12.95 9.32
N PRO A 17 14.02 -13.39 8.91
CA PRO A 17 13.00 -12.62 8.20
C PRO A 17 12.36 -11.57 9.12
N ILE A 18 11.97 -10.43 8.56
CA ILE A 18 10.91 -9.61 9.19
C ILE A 18 9.61 -10.41 9.07
N THR A 19 8.96 -10.67 10.20
CA THR A 19 7.69 -11.43 10.31
C THR A 19 6.49 -10.47 10.36
N ARG A 20 5.24 -10.97 10.36
CA ARG A 20 4.00 -10.14 10.33
C ARG A 20 3.97 -9.13 9.18
N ILE A 21 4.45 -9.56 8.01
CA ILE A 21 4.41 -8.85 6.72
C ILE A 21 4.09 -9.89 5.64
N GLU A 22 3.85 -9.46 4.40
CA GLU A 22 3.76 -10.39 3.27
C GLU A 22 5.13 -10.56 2.57
N GLY A 23 5.46 -11.80 2.21
CA GLY A 23 6.69 -12.15 1.49
C GLY A 23 7.93 -12.28 2.39
N HIS A 24 9.10 -12.02 1.80
CA HIS A 24 10.40 -12.10 2.48
C HIS A 24 11.12 -10.74 2.39
N LEU A 25 11.40 -10.18 3.56
CA LEU A 25 12.18 -8.95 3.76
C LEU A 25 13.21 -9.19 4.86
N GLY A 26 14.41 -8.69 4.64
CA GLY A 26 15.40 -8.49 5.70
C GLY A 26 15.78 -7.02 5.80
N VAL A 27 16.20 -6.62 6.99
CA VAL A 27 16.89 -5.34 7.21
C VAL A 27 18.20 -5.59 7.91
N HIS A 28 19.26 -4.98 7.40
CA HIS A 28 20.56 -4.88 8.07
C HIS A 28 20.80 -3.43 8.47
N ALA A 29 20.96 -3.15 9.76
CA ALA A 29 21.14 -1.82 10.31
C ALA A 29 22.48 -1.71 11.06
N LYS A 30 23.17 -0.60 10.84
CA LYS A 30 24.35 -0.17 11.62
C LYS A 30 23.90 0.89 12.62
N ILE A 31 24.12 0.65 13.90
CA ILE A 31 23.58 1.44 15.00
C ILE A 31 24.73 2.10 15.74
N ASP A 32 24.70 3.42 15.89
CA ASP A 32 25.50 4.14 16.87
C ASP A 32 24.84 3.96 18.24
N THR A 33 25.50 3.21 19.10
CA THR A 33 24.99 2.85 20.43
C THR A 33 25.23 3.95 21.46
N GLY A 34 26.15 4.89 21.20
CA GLY A 34 26.38 6.08 22.02
C GLY A 34 25.34 7.16 21.75
N ALA A 35 25.07 7.44 20.46
CA ALA A 35 24.02 8.36 20.03
C ALA A 35 22.60 7.75 20.12
N ARG A 36 22.49 6.43 20.31
CA ARG A 36 21.24 5.65 20.24
C ARG A 36 20.46 5.88 18.94
N LYS A 37 21.15 5.88 17.80
CA LYS A 37 20.56 6.13 16.48
C LYS A 37 21.03 5.11 15.44
N ILE A 38 20.20 4.83 14.46
CA ILE A 38 20.60 4.08 13.27
C ILE A 38 21.45 5.01 12.40
N LYS A 39 22.69 4.59 12.13
CA LYS A 39 23.65 5.34 11.31
C LYS A 39 23.46 5.08 9.82
N ASP A 40 23.14 3.84 9.46
CA ASP A 40 23.02 3.34 8.08
C ASP A 40 22.12 2.09 8.08
N ALA A 41 21.36 1.88 7.01
CA ALA A 41 20.42 0.76 6.90
C ALA A 41 20.27 0.27 5.46
N TYR A 42 20.03 -1.03 5.31
CA TYR A 42 19.80 -1.70 4.03
C TYR A 42 18.55 -2.57 4.12
N ALA A 43 17.56 -2.31 3.27
CA ALA A 43 16.32 -3.07 3.20
C ALA A 43 16.30 -3.91 1.92
N TYR A 44 16.13 -5.22 2.03
CA TYR A 44 16.33 -6.12 0.90
C TYR A 44 15.33 -7.27 0.85
N SER A 45 15.01 -7.71 -0.37
CA SER A 45 14.17 -8.88 -0.61
C SER A 45 14.93 -10.00 -1.32
N PRO A 46 14.94 -11.24 -0.78
CA PRO A 46 15.69 -12.38 -1.36
C PRO A 46 14.90 -13.22 -2.39
N MET A 47 13.82 -12.72 -3.01
CA MET A 47 12.90 -13.49 -3.89
C MET A 47 12.63 -12.83 -5.28
N PHE A 48 12.59 -13.58 -6.40
CA PHE A 48 12.30 -13.07 -7.78
C PHE A 48 11.69 -14.08 -8.81
N ARG A 49 10.54 -13.87 -9.49
CA ARG A 49 9.60 -14.83 -10.22
C ARG A 49 9.71 -14.67 -11.73
N GLY A 50 10.02 -13.45 -12.19
CA GLY A 50 9.83 -13.04 -13.57
C GLY A 50 8.36 -13.05 -14.00
N PHE A 51 7.43 -12.40 -13.28
CA PHE A 51 6.07 -12.23 -13.80
C PHE A 51 6.08 -11.48 -15.14
N GLU A 52 6.88 -10.43 -15.20
CA GLU A 52 7.12 -9.61 -16.39
C GLU A 52 7.67 -10.48 -17.53
N VAL A 53 8.53 -11.46 -17.20
CA VAL A 53 9.07 -12.45 -18.14
C VAL A 53 8.03 -13.51 -18.55
N ILE A 54 7.22 -13.99 -17.60
CA ILE A 54 6.15 -14.99 -17.80
C ILE A 54 5.03 -14.45 -18.70
N LEU A 55 4.83 -13.13 -18.72
CA LEU A 55 3.80 -12.45 -19.49
C LEU A 55 4.17 -12.25 -20.97
N VAL A 56 5.46 -12.21 -21.32
CA VAL A 56 5.89 -12.08 -22.72
C VAL A 56 5.33 -13.23 -23.57
N GLY A 57 4.73 -12.90 -24.71
CA GLY A 57 4.11 -13.86 -25.63
C GLY A 57 2.69 -14.30 -25.27
N ARG A 58 2.09 -13.79 -24.18
CA ARG A 58 0.70 -14.07 -23.79
C ARG A 58 -0.29 -13.07 -24.36
N GLU A 59 -1.58 -13.40 -24.35
CA GLU A 59 -2.63 -12.41 -24.59
C GLU A 59 -2.73 -11.44 -23.38
N PRO A 60 -2.87 -10.11 -23.58
CA PRO A 60 -3.01 -9.15 -22.48
C PRO A 60 -4.11 -9.48 -21.46
N SER A 61 -5.26 -10.04 -21.90
CA SER A 61 -6.33 -10.45 -20.99
C SER A 61 -5.90 -11.51 -19.96
N GLU A 62 -4.92 -12.38 -20.27
CA GLU A 62 -4.35 -13.32 -19.29
C GLU A 62 -3.59 -12.61 -18.17
N ALA A 63 -3.03 -11.42 -18.42
CA ALA A 63 -2.28 -10.67 -17.42
C ALA A 63 -3.14 -10.30 -16.21
N VAL A 64 -4.45 -10.08 -16.41
CA VAL A 64 -5.41 -9.80 -15.32
C VAL A 64 -5.46 -10.97 -14.35
N MET A 65 -5.39 -12.20 -14.86
CA MET A 65 -5.43 -13.43 -14.06
C MET A 65 -4.06 -13.79 -13.49
N ILE A 66 -2.98 -13.55 -14.24
CA ILE A 66 -1.61 -13.91 -13.84
C ILE A 66 -1.05 -12.95 -12.80
N THR A 67 -1.12 -11.63 -13.03
CA THR A 67 -0.44 -10.64 -12.18
C THR A 67 -0.98 -10.61 -10.76
N GLN A 68 -2.29 -10.78 -10.56
CA GLN A 68 -2.90 -10.89 -9.23
C GLN A 68 -2.41 -12.09 -8.40
N ARG A 69 -1.64 -13.04 -8.97
CA ARG A 69 -0.92 -14.09 -8.20
C ARG A 69 0.44 -13.61 -7.67
N CYS A 70 0.82 -12.35 -7.86
CA CYS A 70 1.99 -11.79 -7.18
C CYS A 70 1.81 -11.83 -5.66
N CYS A 71 0.63 -11.46 -5.17
CA CYS A 71 0.30 -11.38 -3.76
C CYS A 71 -1.05 -12.02 -3.43
N GLY A 72 -1.11 -12.75 -2.32
CA GLY A 72 -2.37 -13.25 -1.73
C GLY A 72 -3.08 -12.25 -0.81
N VAL A 73 -2.38 -11.20 -0.36
CA VAL A 73 -2.85 -10.18 0.60
C VAL A 73 -3.40 -8.91 -0.07
N CYS A 74 -2.91 -8.50 -1.25
CA CYS A 74 -3.58 -7.48 -2.05
C CYS A 74 -3.65 -7.82 -3.56
N PRO A 75 -4.42 -8.86 -3.94
CA PRO A 75 -4.58 -9.29 -5.33
C PRO A 75 -5.41 -8.33 -6.21
N VAL A 76 -6.32 -7.52 -5.63
CA VAL A 76 -7.27 -6.73 -6.43
C VAL A 76 -6.63 -5.51 -7.12
N PRO A 77 -5.73 -4.70 -6.52
CA PRO A 77 -5.00 -3.64 -7.20
C PRO A 77 -4.26 -4.15 -8.43
N HIS A 78 -3.59 -5.31 -8.34
CA HIS A 78 -2.92 -5.90 -9.49
C HIS A 78 -3.90 -6.35 -10.57
N ALA A 79 -5.06 -6.92 -10.21
CA ALA A 79 -6.12 -7.22 -11.17
C ALA A 79 -6.70 -5.94 -11.80
N LEU A 80 -6.89 -4.88 -11.01
CA LEU A 80 -7.48 -3.60 -11.44
C LEU A 80 -6.55 -2.81 -12.35
N SER A 81 -5.29 -2.61 -11.95
CA SER A 81 -4.26 -1.99 -12.78
C SER A 81 -4.00 -2.81 -14.04
N SER A 82 -3.94 -4.14 -13.95
CA SER A 82 -3.81 -4.98 -15.15
C SER A 82 -4.99 -4.82 -16.10
N VAL A 83 -6.24 -4.87 -15.61
CA VAL A 83 -7.41 -4.76 -16.51
C VAL A 83 -7.57 -3.34 -17.06
N THR A 84 -7.20 -2.30 -16.29
CA THR A 84 -7.15 -0.89 -16.75
C THR A 84 -6.11 -0.71 -17.86
N ALA A 85 -4.92 -1.31 -17.72
CA ALA A 85 -3.92 -1.31 -18.78
C ALA A 85 -4.40 -2.08 -20.02
N CYS A 86 -5.15 -3.18 -19.84
CA CYS A 86 -5.75 -3.93 -20.94
C CYS A 86 -6.89 -3.17 -21.64
N ASP A 87 -7.72 -2.45 -20.90
CA ASP A 87 -8.78 -1.59 -21.45
C ASP A 87 -8.17 -0.56 -22.43
N GLN A 88 -7.09 0.14 -22.02
CA GLN A 88 -6.33 1.04 -22.90
C GLN A 88 -5.69 0.29 -24.08
N THR A 89 -5.01 -0.83 -23.82
CA THR A 89 -4.33 -1.65 -24.85
C THR A 89 -5.31 -2.17 -25.92
N TYR A 90 -6.57 -2.37 -25.57
CA TYR A 90 -7.64 -2.82 -26.47
C TYR A 90 -8.55 -1.68 -26.96
N GLY A 91 -8.38 -0.44 -26.48
CA GLY A 91 -9.23 0.70 -26.83
C GLY A 91 -10.70 0.53 -26.38
N VAL A 92 -10.96 -0.19 -25.29
CA VAL A 92 -12.32 -0.54 -24.84
C VAL A 92 -12.66 0.05 -23.48
N THR A 93 -13.55 1.05 -23.48
CA THR A 93 -14.08 1.65 -22.24
C THR A 93 -15.19 0.75 -21.64
N PRO A 94 -15.09 0.37 -20.35
CA PRO A 94 -16.17 -0.32 -19.66
C PRO A 94 -17.40 0.60 -19.50
N PRO A 95 -18.63 0.06 -19.46
CA PRO A 95 -19.79 0.89 -19.17
C PRO A 95 -19.77 1.33 -17.69
N PRO A 96 -20.49 2.41 -17.31
CA PRO A 96 -20.41 2.95 -15.97
C PRO A 96 -20.65 1.96 -14.83
N MET A 97 -21.59 1.03 -14.98
CA MET A 97 -21.79 -0.01 -13.97
C MET A 97 -20.57 -0.94 -13.85
N GLY A 98 -19.91 -1.28 -14.96
CA GLY A 98 -18.67 -2.07 -14.95
C GLY A 98 -17.55 -1.38 -14.17
N THR A 99 -17.39 -0.06 -14.36
CA THR A 99 -16.44 0.76 -13.58
C THR A 99 -16.79 0.75 -12.09
N ALA A 100 -18.04 1.07 -11.74
CA ALA A 100 -18.49 1.10 -10.35
C ALA A 100 -18.31 -0.25 -9.64
N LEU A 101 -18.66 -1.36 -10.28
CA LEU A 101 -18.50 -2.69 -9.71
C LEU A 101 -17.03 -3.08 -9.51
N ARG A 102 -16.12 -2.71 -10.42
CA ARG A 102 -14.67 -2.91 -10.22
C ARG A 102 -14.16 -2.14 -9.01
N ASP A 103 -14.55 -0.87 -8.87
CA ASP A 103 -14.11 -0.04 -7.75
C ASP A 103 -14.76 -0.43 -6.40
N LEU A 104 -15.97 -1.01 -6.39
CA LEU A 104 -16.57 -1.61 -5.20
C LEU A 104 -15.82 -2.86 -4.73
N VAL A 105 -15.34 -3.72 -5.64
CA VAL A 105 -14.46 -4.85 -5.29
C VAL A 105 -13.13 -4.35 -4.72
N HIS A 106 -12.61 -3.25 -5.27
CA HIS A 106 -11.36 -2.64 -4.85
C HIS A 106 -11.44 -2.00 -3.46
N GLY A 107 -12.49 -1.23 -3.17
CA GLY A 107 -12.68 -0.65 -1.83
C GLY A 107 -13.02 -1.70 -0.77
N ALA A 108 -13.64 -2.82 -1.13
CA ALA A 108 -13.80 -3.96 -0.23
C ALA A 108 -12.46 -4.58 0.19
N GLU A 109 -11.48 -4.63 -0.73
CA GLU A 109 -10.11 -5.03 -0.39
C GLU A 109 -9.40 -4.01 0.51
N HIS A 110 -9.60 -2.71 0.25
CA HIS A 110 -9.08 -1.68 1.15
C HIS A 110 -9.64 -1.74 2.57
N LEU A 111 -10.89 -2.15 2.75
CA LEU A 111 -11.47 -2.26 4.09
C LEU A 111 -10.80 -3.37 4.90
N TYR A 112 -10.69 -4.59 4.38
CA TYR A 112 -10.03 -5.66 5.16
C TYR A 112 -8.53 -5.42 5.35
N ASP A 113 -7.81 -4.94 4.32
CA ASP A 113 -6.34 -4.82 4.36
C ASP A 113 -5.91 -3.67 5.30
N ALA A 114 -6.72 -2.61 5.42
CA ALA A 114 -6.46 -1.52 6.37
C ALA A 114 -6.54 -2.01 7.83
N GLU A 115 -7.65 -2.66 8.22
CA GLU A 115 -7.85 -3.07 9.61
C GLU A 115 -6.92 -4.23 10.01
N VAL A 116 -6.68 -5.19 9.11
CA VAL A 116 -5.69 -6.26 9.33
C VAL A 116 -4.29 -5.68 9.46
N GLY A 117 -3.94 -4.69 8.64
CA GLY A 117 -2.68 -3.94 8.74
C GLY A 117 -2.51 -3.28 10.12
N VAL A 118 -3.46 -2.42 10.52
CA VAL A 118 -3.41 -1.69 11.81
C VAL A 118 -3.44 -2.64 13.01
N VAL A 119 -4.34 -3.63 13.03
CA VAL A 119 -4.68 -4.38 14.26
C VAL A 119 -3.96 -5.71 14.36
N ASN A 120 -3.83 -6.46 13.26
CA ASN A 120 -3.32 -7.83 13.29
C ASN A 120 -1.84 -7.96 12.87
N LEU A 121 -1.34 -7.05 12.03
CA LEU A 121 0.04 -7.03 11.56
C LEU A 121 0.91 -6.05 12.36
N GLU A 122 0.55 -4.77 12.42
CA GLU A 122 1.32 -3.73 13.14
C GLU A 122 0.97 -3.66 14.63
N GLY A 123 -0.32 -3.68 14.97
CA GLY A 123 -0.86 -3.56 16.33
C GLY A 123 -0.11 -4.37 17.41
N PRO A 124 0.31 -5.63 17.16
CA PRO A 124 1.09 -6.38 18.14
C PRO A 124 2.44 -5.77 18.54
N ASP A 125 3.02 -4.83 17.78
CA ASP A 125 4.22 -4.07 18.17
C ASP A 125 3.95 -3.01 19.25
N TYR A 126 2.67 -2.70 19.46
CA TYR A 126 2.13 -1.81 20.49
C TYR A 126 1.36 -2.57 21.59
N SER A 127 1.31 -3.91 21.51
CA SER A 127 0.64 -4.74 22.51
C SER A 127 1.27 -4.68 23.89
N GLU A 128 0.50 -5.03 24.93
CA GLU A 128 0.97 -5.19 26.32
C GLU A 128 2.25 -6.03 26.38
N MET A 129 2.24 -7.16 25.66
CA MET A 129 3.38 -8.06 25.55
C MET A 129 4.64 -7.39 24.97
N ALA A 130 4.48 -6.55 23.96
CA ALA A 130 5.58 -5.81 23.37
C ALA A 130 6.06 -4.69 24.30
N MET A 131 5.16 -3.92 24.92
CA MET A 131 5.52 -2.85 25.86
C MET A 131 6.31 -3.40 27.05
N LYS A 132 5.78 -4.41 27.75
CA LYS A 132 6.45 -5.03 28.90
C LYS A 132 7.85 -5.56 28.59
N LYS A 133 8.10 -5.96 27.34
CA LYS A 133 9.39 -6.51 26.90
C LYS A 133 10.39 -5.44 26.45
N PHE A 134 9.94 -4.44 25.71
CA PHE A 134 10.82 -3.50 25.01
C PHE A 134 10.82 -2.08 25.59
N ASN A 135 9.70 -1.66 26.19
CA ASN A 135 9.49 -0.32 26.73
C ASN A 135 8.68 -0.40 28.06
N PRO A 136 9.16 -1.11 29.11
CA PRO A 136 8.35 -1.41 30.31
C PRO A 136 7.86 -0.16 31.06
N THR A 137 8.61 0.93 31.02
CA THR A 137 8.18 2.22 31.60
C THR A 137 6.96 2.82 30.89
N TRP A 138 6.79 2.57 29.58
CA TRP A 138 5.60 2.99 28.85
C TRP A 138 4.40 2.13 29.23
N TRP A 139 4.59 0.83 29.49
CA TRP A 139 3.53 -0.01 30.03
C TRP A 139 3.04 0.54 31.38
N ASP A 140 3.96 0.81 32.30
CA ASP A 140 3.63 1.33 33.64
C ASP A 140 2.91 2.69 33.58
N GLU A 141 3.14 3.51 32.57
CA GLU A 141 2.43 4.78 32.35
C GLU A 141 1.09 4.60 31.64
N ALA A 142 1.01 3.75 30.63
CA ALA A 142 -0.25 3.42 29.94
C ALA A 142 -1.33 2.85 30.88
N GLN A 143 -0.93 2.22 32.00
CA GLN A 143 -1.85 1.77 33.05
C GLN A 143 -2.47 2.93 33.87
N LYS A 144 -1.91 4.13 33.80
CA LYS A 144 -2.38 5.35 34.48
C LYS A 144 -3.09 6.30 33.50
N THR A 145 -2.66 6.32 32.24
CA THR A 145 -3.23 7.15 31.18
C THR A 145 -4.63 6.68 30.82
N LYS A 146 -5.62 7.55 31.05
CA LYS A 146 -7.01 7.32 30.60
C LYS A 146 -7.13 7.48 29.09
N ALA A 147 -7.95 6.65 28.48
CA ALA A 147 -8.33 6.78 27.08
C ALA A 147 -9.38 7.91 26.93
N GLU A 148 -9.07 8.94 26.12
CA GLU A 148 -9.93 10.09 25.85
C GLU A 148 -11.25 9.64 25.20
N HIS A 149 -11.18 8.71 24.25
CA HIS A 149 -12.32 8.23 23.49
C HIS A 149 -12.96 6.96 24.07
N SER A 150 -12.71 6.67 25.35
CA SER A 150 -13.24 5.52 26.09
C SER A 150 -14.75 5.30 25.96
N ALA A 151 -15.54 6.36 25.74
CA ALA A 151 -16.99 6.28 25.49
C ALA A 151 -17.38 5.66 24.12
N VAL A 152 -16.45 5.60 23.16
CA VAL A 152 -16.64 5.03 21.82
C VAL A 152 -16.16 3.58 21.77
N HIS A 153 -14.88 3.34 22.08
CA HIS A 153 -14.24 2.03 21.93
C HIS A 153 -14.29 1.17 23.22
N GLY A 154 -14.73 1.73 24.35
CA GLY A 154 -14.98 0.99 25.59
C GLY A 154 -13.74 0.51 26.36
N PHE A 155 -12.56 1.08 26.09
CA PHE A 155 -11.33 0.82 26.85
C PHE A 155 -11.10 1.99 27.81
N ALA A 156 -10.78 1.73 29.08
CA ALA A 156 -10.73 2.80 30.10
C ALA A 156 -9.36 3.50 30.14
N THR A 157 -8.30 2.75 29.85
CA THR A 157 -6.90 3.19 29.83
C THR A 157 -6.22 2.83 28.52
N VAL A 158 -5.07 3.44 28.24
CA VAL A 158 -4.25 3.07 27.09
C VAL A 158 -3.72 1.63 27.24
N ALA A 159 -3.42 1.18 28.46
CA ALA A 159 -3.03 -0.21 28.72
C ALA A 159 -4.12 -1.22 28.31
N ASP A 160 -5.41 -0.89 28.49
CA ASP A 160 -6.50 -1.77 28.03
C ASP A 160 -6.49 -1.93 26.50
N ILE A 161 -6.17 -0.87 25.75
CA ILE A 161 -6.01 -0.91 24.28
C ILE A 161 -4.80 -1.79 23.91
N MET A 162 -3.67 -1.62 24.60
CA MET A 162 -2.46 -2.45 24.42
C MET A 162 -2.73 -3.93 24.71
N THR A 163 -3.52 -4.26 25.74
CA THR A 163 -3.96 -5.63 26.03
C THR A 163 -4.93 -6.15 24.95
N ALA A 164 -5.81 -5.30 24.42
CA ALA A 164 -6.73 -5.64 23.34
C ALA A 164 -6.02 -5.92 21.99
N LEU A 165 -4.75 -5.53 21.85
CA LEU A 165 -3.87 -5.84 20.71
C LEU A 165 -3.01 -7.11 20.89
N ASN A 166 -3.10 -7.81 22.03
CA ASN A 166 -2.38 -9.06 22.25
C ASN A 166 -2.79 -10.12 21.19
N PRO A 167 -1.84 -10.73 20.43
CA PRO A 167 -2.17 -11.72 19.41
C PRO A 167 -3.01 -12.90 19.93
N LEU A 168 -4.03 -13.27 19.17
CA LEU A 168 -4.94 -14.41 19.42
C LEU A 168 -5.75 -14.36 20.74
N ALA A 169 -5.63 -13.31 21.54
CA ALA A 169 -6.31 -13.19 22.83
C ALA A 169 -6.97 -11.81 23.08
N GLY A 170 -6.41 -10.73 22.51
CA GLY A 170 -6.92 -9.37 22.68
C GLY A 170 -8.23 -9.12 21.92
N GLU A 171 -9.13 -8.30 22.49
CA GLU A 171 -10.46 -8.04 21.94
C GLU A 171 -10.40 -7.43 20.52
N LEU A 172 -9.64 -6.35 20.32
CA LEU A 172 -9.48 -5.72 19.01
C LEU A 172 -8.85 -6.70 18.02
N TYR A 173 -7.81 -7.43 18.43
CA TYR A 173 -7.14 -8.42 17.59
C TYR A 173 -8.12 -9.48 17.05
N LEU A 174 -8.91 -10.09 17.93
CA LEU A 174 -9.89 -11.11 17.56
C LEU A 174 -11.05 -10.54 16.74
N ARG A 175 -11.46 -9.29 17.02
CA ARG A 175 -12.59 -8.65 16.36
C ARG A 175 -12.26 -8.21 14.94
N SER A 176 -11.07 -7.66 14.69
CA SER A 176 -10.55 -7.41 13.34
C SER A 176 -10.56 -8.68 12.48
N LEU A 177 -10.15 -9.83 13.04
CA LEU A 177 -10.21 -11.13 12.33
C LEU A 177 -11.63 -11.61 12.00
N LEU A 178 -12.67 -11.08 12.64
CA LEU A 178 -14.06 -11.33 12.28
C LEU A 178 -14.55 -10.37 11.20
N VAL A 179 -14.30 -9.07 11.35
CA VAL A 179 -14.75 -8.02 10.42
C VAL A 179 -14.10 -8.16 9.04
N GLN A 180 -12.82 -8.55 8.95
CA GLN A 180 -12.11 -8.71 7.67
C GLN A 180 -12.73 -9.75 6.73
N LYS A 181 -13.53 -10.68 7.27
CA LYS A 181 -14.31 -11.65 6.47
C LYS A 181 -15.40 -10.96 5.67
N ASP A 182 -15.98 -9.88 6.19
CA ASP A 182 -17.03 -9.13 5.51
C ASP A 182 -16.45 -8.39 4.31
N GLY A 183 -15.25 -7.80 4.40
CA GLY A 183 -14.51 -7.26 3.26
C GLY A 183 -14.22 -8.31 2.17
N HIS A 184 -13.77 -9.52 2.55
CA HIS A 184 -13.63 -10.63 1.59
C HIS A 184 -14.97 -11.03 0.93
N ASN A 185 -16.06 -11.09 1.71
CA ASN A 185 -17.40 -11.40 1.21
C ASN A 185 -17.91 -10.30 0.26
N MET A 186 -17.73 -9.03 0.60
CA MET A 186 -18.04 -7.86 -0.23
C MET A 186 -17.31 -7.91 -1.58
N ALA A 187 -16.00 -8.19 -1.55
CA ALA A 187 -15.21 -8.38 -2.77
C ALA A 187 -15.72 -9.56 -3.60
N ALA A 188 -16.17 -10.66 -2.97
CA ALA A 188 -16.66 -11.84 -3.68
C ALA A 188 -18.01 -11.64 -4.40
N ILE A 189 -18.91 -10.77 -3.93
CA ILE A 189 -20.22 -10.49 -4.57
C ILE A 189 -20.06 -10.12 -6.05
N PHE A 190 -19.10 -9.26 -6.36
CA PHE A 190 -18.82 -8.81 -7.73
C PHE A 190 -17.55 -9.42 -8.31
N GLY A 191 -16.54 -9.73 -7.48
CA GLY A 191 -15.26 -10.35 -7.83
C GLY A 191 -15.32 -11.87 -8.09
N ALA A 192 -16.47 -12.49 -7.83
CA ALA A 192 -16.76 -13.94 -7.78
C ALA A 192 -16.04 -14.72 -6.65
N LYS A 193 -14.84 -14.32 -6.24
CA LYS A 193 -14.17 -14.80 -5.02
C LYS A 193 -13.09 -13.83 -4.54
N HIS A 194 -12.69 -13.97 -3.29
CA HIS A 194 -11.46 -13.38 -2.75
C HIS A 194 -10.73 -14.42 -1.87
N PRO A 195 -9.38 -14.49 -1.84
CA PRO A 195 -8.41 -13.78 -2.69
C PRO A 195 -8.49 -14.18 -4.16
N HIS A 196 -7.89 -13.37 -5.04
CA HIS A 196 -7.78 -13.58 -6.49
C HIS A 196 -9.12 -13.59 -7.25
N VAL A 197 -9.64 -12.39 -7.54
CA VAL A 197 -10.90 -12.17 -8.26
C VAL A 197 -10.87 -12.71 -9.71
N HIS A 198 -12.01 -13.24 -10.16
CA HIS A 198 -12.14 -13.88 -11.48
C HIS A 198 -13.00 -13.10 -12.48
N SER A 199 -13.70 -12.06 -12.03
CA SER A 199 -14.70 -11.38 -12.86
C SER A 199 -14.15 -10.21 -13.66
N PHE A 200 -12.97 -9.67 -13.34
CA PHE A 200 -12.38 -8.55 -14.07
C PHE A 200 -11.96 -9.02 -15.47
N VAL A 201 -12.51 -8.37 -16.49
CA VAL A 201 -12.23 -8.64 -17.90
C VAL A 201 -12.08 -7.32 -18.66
N PRO A 202 -11.30 -7.25 -19.75
CA PRO A 202 -11.20 -6.03 -20.54
C PRO A 202 -12.58 -5.58 -21.03
N GLY A 203 -12.86 -4.28 -20.93
CA GLY A 203 -14.18 -3.69 -21.22
C GLY A 203 -15.23 -3.88 -20.13
N GLY A 204 -14.91 -4.40 -18.93
CA GLY A 204 -15.82 -4.38 -17.78
C GLY A 204 -15.64 -5.50 -16.75
N ILE A 205 -16.74 -6.16 -16.41
CA ILE A 205 -16.79 -7.23 -15.40
C ILE A 205 -17.76 -8.35 -15.83
N ALA A 206 -17.41 -9.61 -15.56
CA ALA A 206 -18.16 -10.79 -15.99
C ALA A 206 -19.44 -11.09 -15.19
N LYS A 207 -19.72 -10.32 -14.13
CA LYS A 207 -20.93 -10.38 -13.28
C LYS A 207 -22.13 -9.76 -14.02
N TRP A 208 -22.55 -10.41 -15.11
CA TRP A 208 -23.59 -9.92 -16.03
C TRP A 208 -25.01 -9.97 -15.46
N ASN A 209 -25.26 -10.86 -14.50
CA ASN A 209 -26.55 -10.99 -13.80
C ASN A 209 -26.57 -10.12 -12.53
N LEU A 210 -26.47 -8.80 -12.70
CA LEU A 210 -26.58 -7.83 -11.60
C LEU A 210 -28.05 -7.68 -11.16
N SER A 211 -28.26 -7.63 -9.85
CA SER A 211 -29.56 -7.42 -9.19
C SER A 211 -29.45 -6.38 -8.07
N MET A 212 -30.58 -5.82 -7.64
CA MET A 212 -30.63 -4.92 -6.47
C MET A 212 -30.04 -5.59 -5.22
N THR A 213 -30.36 -6.86 -5.02
CA THR A 213 -29.92 -7.69 -3.88
C THR A 213 -28.40 -7.83 -3.80
N ASP A 214 -27.68 -7.75 -4.92
CA ASP A 214 -26.20 -7.76 -4.89
C ASP A 214 -25.65 -6.49 -4.19
N LEU A 215 -26.19 -5.29 -4.50
CA LEU A 215 -25.79 -4.04 -3.82
C LEU A 215 -26.34 -3.96 -2.39
N GLU A 216 -27.55 -4.45 -2.12
CA GLU A 216 -28.11 -4.52 -0.76
C GLU A 216 -27.24 -5.41 0.14
N SER A 217 -26.75 -6.54 -0.39
CA SER A 217 -25.82 -7.43 0.32
C SER A 217 -24.47 -6.75 0.58
N TYR A 218 -23.92 -6.05 -0.41
CA TYR A 218 -22.68 -5.28 -0.26
C TYR A 218 -22.82 -4.17 0.79
N LEU A 219 -23.91 -3.40 0.76
CA LEU A 219 -24.20 -2.35 1.73
C LEU A 219 -24.37 -2.91 3.15
N THR A 220 -25.03 -4.07 3.31
CA THR A 220 -25.21 -4.72 4.61
C THR A 220 -23.87 -5.06 5.26
N LEU A 221 -22.94 -5.63 4.50
CA LEU A 221 -21.59 -5.97 4.97
C LEU A 221 -20.74 -4.71 5.20
N LEU A 222 -20.85 -3.70 4.33
CA LEU A 222 -20.18 -2.41 4.49
C LEU A 222 -20.56 -1.72 5.82
N MET A 223 -21.81 -1.85 6.27
CA MET A 223 -22.24 -1.29 7.55
C MET A 223 -21.53 -1.91 8.77
N HIS A 224 -20.98 -3.12 8.67
CA HIS A 224 -20.14 -3.70 9.72
C HIS A 224 -18.79 -2.97 9.81
N HIS A 225 -18.14 -2.67 8.67
CA HIS A 225 -16.93 -1.83 8.64
C HIS A 225 -17.22 -0.38 9.11
N VAL A 226 -18.38 0.19 8.75
CA VAL A 226 -18.82 1.52 9.25
C VAL A 226 -19.00 1.52 10.77
N ALA A 227 -19.48 0.43 11.37
CA ALA A 227 -19.54 0.29 12.82
C ALA A 227 -18.14 0.09 13.43
N PHE A 228 -17.32 -0.79 12.87
CA PHE A 228 -15.97 -1.08 13.37
C PHE A 228 -15.06 0.15 13.36
N THR A 229 -15.11 0.94 12.29
CA THR A 229 -14.13 2.00 12.06
C THR A 229 -14.16 3.12 13.09
N LYS A 230 -15.31 3.33 13.74
CA LYS A 230 -15.48 4.32 14.81
C LYS A 230 -14.65 3.93 16.03
N GLU A 231 -14.64 2.63 16.36
CA GLU A 231 -13.81 2.07 17.43
C GLU A 231 -12.34 1.95 17.01
N LEU A 232 -12.07 1.53 15.76
CA LEU A 232 -10.71 1.40 15.22
C LEU A 232 -9.94 2.72 15.24
N VAL A 233 -10.52 3.79 14.69
CA VAL A 233 -9.86 5.11 14.61
C VAL A 233 -9.63 5.67 15.99
N THR A 234 -10.67 5.71 16.84
CA THR A 234 -10.56 6.34 18.17
C THR A 234 -9.61 5.58 19.11
N ALA A 235 -9.62 4.24 19.10
CA ALA A 235 -8.64 3.46 19.86
C ALA A 235 -7.21 3.59 19.29
N SER A 236 -7.07 3.79 17.98
CA SER A 236 -5.77 4.08 17.36
C SER A 236 -5.26 5.46 17.78
N ASP A 237 -6.10 6.50 17.81
CA ASP A 237 -5.68 7.84 18.21
C ASP A 237 -5.24 7.90 19.66
N ASP A 238 -5.98 7.31 20.60
CA ASP A 238 -5.60 7.27 22.02
C ASP A 238 -4.27 6.55 22.24
N LEU A 239 -4.06 5.42 21.55
CA LEU A 239 -2.79 4.68 21.60
C LEU A 239 -1.63 5.47 20.99
N LEU A 240 -1.85 6.07 19.82
CA LEU A 240 -0.78 6.70 19.03
C LEU A 240 -0.42 8.09 19.55
N ASN A 241 -1.37 8.84 20.13
CA ASN A 241 -1.09 10.04 20.92
C ASN A 241 -0.19 9.71 22.10
N PHE A 242 -0.55 8.68 22.89
CA PHE A 242 0.28 8.23 24.01
C PHE A 242 1.70 7.84 23.56
N VAL A 243 1.85 7.14 22.43
CA VAL A 243 3.18 6.77 21.89
C VAL A 243 3.98 8.02 21.50
N LEU A 244 3.37 9.03 20.87
CA LEU A 244 4.03 10.29 20.55
C LEU A 244 4.49 11.05 21.80
N GLU A 245 3.68 11.06 22.87
CA GLU A 245 4.04 11.64 24.17
C GLU A 245 5.28 10.98 24.81
N GLN A 246 5.66 9.77 24.39
CA GLN A 246 6.89 9.11 24.83
C GLN A 246 8.15 9.52 24.05
N GLY A 247 8.07 10.48 23.13
CA GLY A 247 9.20 10.95 22.31
C GLY A 247 9.43 10.09 21.06
N TYR A 248 8.36 9.71 20.36
CA TYR A 248 8.41 8.83 19.18
C TYR A 248 8.31 9.55 17.83
N GLU A 249 8.22 10.89 17.84
CA GLU A 249 7.92 11.72 16.68
C GLU A 249 8.96 11.63 15.55
N ASP A 250 10.22 11.33 15.89
CA ASP A 250 11.34 11.21 14.95
C ASP A 250 11.56 9.77 14.44
N VAL A 251 10.86 8.77 14.98
CA VAL A 251 11.05 7.36 14.54
C VAL A 251 10.35 7.13 13.21
N GLY A 252 11.12 6.71 12.21
CA GLY A 252 10.63 6.52 10.85
C GLY A 252 10.33 7.81 10.10
N ALA A 253 10.78 8.97 10.60
CA ALA A 253 10.57 10.26 9.95
C ALA A 253 11.29 10.34 8.59
N ARG A 254 10.68 11.03 7.61
CA ARG A 254 11.26 11.29 6.27
C ARG A 254 10.98 12.70 5.79
N ASP A 255 11.68 13.09 4.72
CA ASP A 255 11.31 14.24 3.91
C ASP A 255 9.95 14.03 3.21
N LEU A 256 9.23 15.13 3.01
CA LEU A 256 7.86 15.13 2.46
C LEU A 256 7.84 14.95 0.93
N ASN A 257 8.22 13.76 0.48
CA ASN A 257 8.16 13.31 -0.90
C ASN A 257 7.13 12.16 -0.99
N LEU A 258 5.91 12.45 -1.46
CA LEU A 258 4.74 11.54 -1.39
C LEU A 258 4.11 11.33 -2.78
N LEU A 259 3.54 10.14 -3.02
CA LEU A 259 2.81 9.79 -4.24
C LEU A 259 1.42 9.22 -3.93
N SER A 260 0.42 9.71 -4.65
CA SER A 260 -0.80 8.97 -4.94
C SER A 260 -1.16 9.03 -6.42
N VAL A 261 -1.67 7.93 -6.98
CA VAL A 261 -2.30 7.91 -8.31
C VAL A 261 -3.84 8.03 -8.21
N GLY A 262 -4.37 8.28 -7.01
CA GLY A 262 -5.80 8.35 -6.75
C GLY A 262 -6.51 7.01 -6.86
N SER A 263 -7.74 6.92 -6.34
CA SER A 263 -8.55 5.70 -6.40
C SER A 263 -10.06 5.96 -6.36
N TYR A 264 -10.82 4.95 -6.78
CA TYR A 264 -12.26 4.95 -7.05
C TYR A 264 -12.65 5.98 -8.12
N ASN A 265 -12.83 5.53 -9.36
CA ASN A 265 -13.11 6.39 -10.50
C ASN A 265 -14.57 6.88 -10.48
N ASP A 266 -14.85 8.10 -10.96
CA ASP A 266 -16.21 8.46 -11.33
C ASP A 266 -16.70 7.49 -12.42
N PRO A 267 -17.76 6.69 -12.17
CA PRO A 267 -18.22 5.67 -13.10
C PRO A 267 -18.61 6.21 -14.48
N THR A 268 -18.98 7.49 -14.56
CA THR A 268 -19.42 8.18 -15.78
C THR A 268 -18.32 8.97 -16.49
N ALA A 269 -17.14 9.12 -15.88
CA ALA A 269 -16.01 9.83 -16.48
C ALA A 269 -14.87 8.92 -16.95
N TYR A 270 -14.68 7.74 -16.34
CA TYR A 270 -13.58 6.83 -16.71
C TYR A 270 -13.62 6.44 -18.20
N SER A 271 -12.45 6.49 -18.86
CA SER A 271 -12.28 6.02 -20.24
C SER A 271 -10.96 5.26 -20.43
N ALA A 272 -10.94 4.44 -21.48
CA ALA A 272 -9.75 3.74 -21.96
C ALA A 272 -8.86 4.60 -22.88
N VAL A 273 -9.10 5.91 -22.98
CA VAL A 273 -8.29 6.83 -23.80
C VAL A 273 -7.16 7.38 -22.92
N TYR A 274 -5.92 7.31 -23.39
CA TYR A 274 -4.74 7.69 -22.60
C TYR A 274 -4.69 9.20 -22.35
N GLU A 275 -5.05 9.98 -23.37
CA GLU A 275 -5.06 11.45 -23.36
C GLU A 275 -6.11 12.02 -22.39
N GLU A 276 -7.18 11.27 -22.12
CA GLU A 276 -8.24 11.62 -21.17
C GLU A 276 -7.90 11.21 -19.72
N MET A 277 -6.77 10.52 -19.49
CA MET A 277 -6.40 9.94 -18.19
C MET A 277 -6.30 10.97 -17.07
N THR A 278 -5.86 12.17 -17.39
CA THR A 278 -5.79 13.28 -16.43
C THR A 278 -7.19 13.79 -16.04
N ASP A 279 -8.13 13.84 -16.98
CA ASP A 279 -9.47 14.39 -16.75
C ASP A 279 -10.39 13.44 -15.97
N TRP A 280 -10.27 12.13 -16.17
CA TRP A 280 -10.95 11.17 -15.30
C TRP A 280 -10.19 10.89 -14.01
N GLY A 281 -8.85 10.99 -14.03
CA GLY A 281 -8.01 10.84 -12.83
C GLY A 281 -8.33 11.86 -11.75
N ARG A 282 -8.51 13.13 -12.14
CA ARG A 282 -8.90 14.23 -11.24
C ARG A 282 -10.33 14.13 -10.68
N LYS A 283 -11.17 13.21 -11.18
CA LYS A 283 -12.55 12.96 -10.71
C LYS A 283 -12.65 11.73 -9.78
N ARG A 284 -11.52 11.15 -9.37
CA ARG A 284 -11.45 10.05 -8.41
C ARG A 284 -11.85 10.53 -7.00
N LEU A 285 -12.50 9.67 -6.21
CA LEU A 285 -12.89 9.99 -4.81
C LEU A 285 -11.68 10.10 -3.85
N ILE A 286 -10.52 9.58 -4.28
CA ILE A 286 -9.20 9.84 -3.71
C ILE A 286 -8.37 10.51 -4.80
N SER A 287 -7.81 11.68 -4.52
CA SER A 287 -7.15 12.50 -5.56
C SER A 287 -5.78 11.95 -5.95
N PRO A 288 -5.40 11.97 -7.24
CA PRO A 288 -4.02 11.75 -7.65
C PRO A 288 -3.15 12.97 -7.33
N GLY A 289 -1.85 12.73 -7.14
CA GLY A 289 -0.84 13.78 -7.11
C GLY A 289 0.52 13.36 -6.56
N VAL A 290 1.51 14.19 -6.86
CA VAL A 290 2.89 14.08 -6.35
C VAL A 290 3.16 15.28 -5.45
N ILE A 291 3.68 15.02 -4.26
CA ILE A 291 4.19 16.03 -3.35
C ILE A 291 5.72 15.90 -3.31
N LEU A 292 6.43 17.02 -3.49
CA LEU A 292 7.88 17.11 -3.36
C LEU A 292 8.24 18.19 -2.33
N ASN A 293 9.08 17.85 -1.36
CA ASN A 293 9.49 18.74 -0.27
C ASN A 293 8.30 19.45 0.43
N GLY A 294 7.15 18.77 0.55
CA GLY A 294 5.92 19.30 1.16
C GLY A 294 4.95 20.02 0.22
N GLU A 295 5.37 20.36 -1.00
CA GLU A 295 4.55 21.07 -2.00
C GLU A 295 3.92 20.11 -3.02
N LEU A 296 2.63 20.29 -3.33
CA LEU A 296 1.92 19.52 -4.34
C LEU A 296 2.34 20.02 -5.73
N VAL A 297 3.19 19.26 -6.43
CA VAL A 297 3.76 19.67 -7.72
C VAL A 297 2.86 19.34 -8.91
N THR A 298 2.07 18.25 -8.82
CA THR A 298 1.12 17.88 -9.89
C THR A 298 -0.01 17.00 -9.39
N THR A 299 -1.14 17.01 -10.12
CA THR A 299 -2.28 16.07 -10.00
C THR A 299 -2.56 15.36 -11.34
N ASP A 300 -1.62 15.47 -12.28
CA ASP A 300 -1.75 15.02 -13.66
C ASP A 300 -1.19 13.60 -13.82
N LEU A 301 -2.05 12.63 -14.18
CA LEU A 301 -1.65 11.22 -14.28
C LEU A 301 -0.79 10.93 -15.52
N VAL A 302 -0.94 11.72 -16.60
CA VAL A 302 -0.10 11.62 -17.80
C VAL A 302 1.31 12.14 -17.48
N GLU A 303 1.40 13.28 -16.80
CA GLU A 303 2.67 13.84 -16.32
C GLU A 303 3.37 12.92 -15.32
N PHE A 304 2.61 12.35 -14.39
CA PHE A 304 3.12 11.33 -13.46
C PHE A 304 3.73 10.17 -14.24
N ASN A 305 2.99 9.56 -15.17
CA ASN A 305 3.44 8.43 -15.98
C ASN A 305 4.76 8.75 -16.72
N ALA A 306 4.81 9.88 -17.43
CA ALA A 306 5.99 10.31 -18.18
C ALA A 306 7.23 10.57 -17.27
N GLY A 307 7.01 10.86 -15.99
CA GLY A 307 8.07 11.05 -14.99
C GLY A 307 8.63 9.77 -14.34
N VAL A 308 7.99 8.60 -14.49
CA VAL A 308 8.45 7.36 -13.83
C VAL A 308 9.76 6.84 -14.44
N ARG A 309 10.77 6.59 -13.59
CA ARG A 309 12.02 5.90 -13.91
C ARG A 309 12.14 4.65 -13.06
N GLU A 310 12.62 3.55 -13.62
CA GLU A 310 13.00 2.36 -12.86
C GLU A 310 14.48 2.04 -13.11
N TYR A 311 15.33 2.50 -12.21
CA TYR A 311 16.75 2.13 -12.23
C TYR A 311 16.93 0.73 -11.67
N ILE A 312 17.95 0.00 -12.14
CA ILE A 312 18.35 -1.25 -11.48
C ILE A 312 19.05 -0.94 -10.14
N GLY A 313 20.01 0.00 -10.14
CA GLY A 313 20.72 0.41 -8.93
C GLY A 313 21.38 -0.77 -8.22
N SER A 314 21.13 -0.91 -6.92
CA SER A 314 21.55 -2.07 -6.12
C SER A 314 20.70 -3.34 -6.32
N GLY A 315 19.87 -3.40 -7.36
CA GLY A 315 19.07 -4.55 -7.76
C GLY A 315 19.84 -5.64 -8.53
N TRP A 316 19.50 -6.91 -8.31
CA TRP A 316 20.10 -8.09 -8.98
C TRP A 316 19.62 -8.31 -10.42
N TYR A 317 19.84 -7.32 -11.29
CA TYR A 317 19.44 -7.36 -12.71
C TYR A 317 20.56 -6.83 -13.62
N GLU A 318 20.46 -7.16 -14.92
CA GLU A 318 21.22 -6.51 -15.99
C GLU A 318 20.59 -5.15 -16.37
N GLU A 319 21.43 -4.22 -16.82
CA GLU A 319 21.06 -2.81 -17.06
C GLU A 319 20.91 -2.44 -18.55
N GLN A 320 21.09 -3.42 -19.45
CA GLN A 320 21.16 -3.20 -20.89
C GLN A 320 19.95 -3.78 -21.61
N TRP A 321 19.16 -2.91 -22.25
CA TRP A 321 18.03 -3.23 -23.11
C TRP A 321 17.95 -2.26 -24.29
N ALA A 322 17.02 -2.49 -25.22
CA ALA A 322 16.71 -1.54 -26.28
C ALA A 322 15.62 -0.56 -25.82
N LYS A 323 15.77 0.72 -26.16
CA LYS A 323 14.66 1.68 -26.11
C LYS A 323 13.78 1.44 -27.35
N GLU A 324 12.49 1.26 -27.14
CA GLU A 324 11.53 0.95 -28.22
C GLU A 324 10.38 1.97 -28.30
N ILE A 325 10.02 2.58 -27.17
CA ILE A 325 8.94 3.55 -27.03
C ILE A 325 9.56 4.92 -26.73
N GLU A 326 9.59 5.80 -27.73
CA GLU A 326 10.19 7.14 -27.62
C GLU A 326 9.27 8.16 -26.92
N ALA A 327 7.96 8.02 -27.07
CA ALA A 327 6.97 8.92 -26.49
C ALA A 327 5.71 8.16 -26.05
N ASP A 328 4.97 8.73 -25.10
CA ASP A 328 3.62 8.27 -24.74
C ASP A 328 2.58 8.69 -25.81
N PRO A 329 1.32 8.18 -25.75
CA PRO A 329 0.28 8.56 -26.71
C PRO A 329 -0.03 10.07 -26.75
N ALA A 330 0.15 10.78 -25.63
CA ALA A 330 0.00 12.24 -25.55
C ALA A 330 1.21 13.03 -26.12
N GLY A 331 2.26 12.34 -26.60
CA GLY A 331 3.44 12.93 -27.23
C GLY A 331 4.54 13.36 -26.26
N ASN A 332 4.47 12.99 -24.98
CA ASN A 332 5.54 13.27 -24.01
C ASN A 332 6.72 12.31 -24.24
N THR A 333 7.94 12.84 -24.38
CA THR A 333 9.15 12.01 -24.50
C THR A 333 9.36 11.14 -23.26
N LEU A 334 9.63 9.86 -23.48
CA LEU A 334 9.95 8.90 -22.43
C LEU A 334 11.44 8.62 -22.38
N GLU A 335 11.98 8.44 -21.18
CA GLU A 335 13.39 8.09 -20.98
C GLU A 335 13.63 6.57 -21.13
N TYR A 336 14.89 6.17 -21.14
CA TYR A 336 15.33 4.78 -21.27
C TYR A 336 14.83 3.87 -20.13
N GLU A 337 14.74 4.42 -18.92
CA GLU A 337 14.33 3.74 -17.70
C GLU A 337 12.81 3.76 -17.47
N HIS A 338 12.02 4.31 -18.39
CA HIS A 338 10.56 4.26 -18.27
C HIS A 338 10.07 2.80 -18.37
N PRO A 339 9.07 2.36 -17.57
CA PRO A 339 8.59 0.97 -17.59
C PRO A 339 8.16 0.41 -18.96
N TRP A 340 7.67 1.21 -19.91
CA TRP A 340 7.41 0.69 -21.26
C TRP A 340 8.70 0.27 -22.01
N ASN A 341 9.84 0.88 -21.69
CA ASN A 341 11.17 0.57 -22.25
C ASN A 341 11.97 -0.46 -21.44
N LYS A 342 11.86 -0.44 -20.10
CA LYS A 342 12.62 -1.34 -19.21
C LYS A 342 12.36 -2.82 -19.54
N ARG A 343 13.36 -3.67 -19.28
CA ARG A 343 13.32 -5.13 -19.41
C ARG A 343 13.80 -5.79 -18.13
N THR A 344 13.21 -6.93 -17.78
CA THR A 344 13.49 -7.63 -16.52
C THR A 344 14.44 -8.80 -16.78
N LEU A 345 15.74 -8.52 -16.70
CA LEU A 345 16.82 -9.45 -16.99
C LEU A 345 17.52 -9.86 -15.67
N PRO A 346 17.13 -10.98 -15.04
CA PRO A 346 17.59 -11.33 -13.70
C PRO A 346 19.05 -11.79 -13.67
N GLN A 347 19.86 -11.17 -12.81
CA GLN A 347 21.28 -11.45 -12.62
C GLN A 347 21.57 -11.66 -11.12
N PRO A 348 21.37 -12.89 -10.58
CA PRO A 348 21.51 -13.16 -9.15
C PRO A 348 22.88 -12.79 -8.60
N GLY A 349 22.92 -11.87 -7.64
CA GLY A 349 24.15 -11.49 -6.94
C GLY A 349 24.38 -12.30 -5.65
N LYS A 350 25.19 -11.75 -4.75
CA LYS A 350 25.55 -12.38 -3.48
C LYS A 350 24.83 -11.69 -2.31
N TYR A 351 24.36 -12.49 -1.38
CA TYR A 351 23.82 -12.01 -0.11
C TYR A 351 24.93 -11.43 0.80
N GLY A 352 24.61 -10.36 1.55
CA GLY A 352 25.48 -9.79 2.57
C GLY A 352 26.56 -8.81 2.08
N GLU A 353 26.69 -8.59 0.77
CA GLU A 353 27.60 -7.59 0.19
C GLU A 353 26.90 -6.22 0.08
N TRP A 354 26.59 -5.58 1.21
CA TRP A 354 25.80 -4.33 1.27
C TRP A 354 26.40 -3.12 0.52
N ALA A 355 27.67 -3.19 0.16
CA ALA A 355 28.35 -2.19 -0.68
C ALA A 355 28.21 -2.43 -2.19
N SER A 356 27.45 -3.45 -2.63
CA SER A 356 27.23 -3.79 -4.03
C SER A 356 25.73 -3.94 -4.36
N LYS A 357 25.34 -4.86 -5.25
CA LYS A 357 23.94 -5.19 -5.51
C LYS A 357 23.46 -6.16 -4.42
N TYR A 358 22.36 -5.82 -3.74
CA TYR A 358 21.93 -6.48 -2.50
C TYR A 358 20.45 -6.88 -2.42
N SER A 359 19.61 -6.57 -3.43
CA SER A 359 18.16 -6.81 -3.39
C SER A 359 17.58 -7.29 -4.72
N TRP A 360 16.44 -7.99 -4.69
CA TRP A 360 15.60 -8.19 -5.88
C TRP A 360 14.63 -7.03 -6.15
N VAL A 361 14.55 -6.03 -5.26
CA VAL A 361 13.80 -4.78 -5.53
C VAL A 361 14.69 -3.83 -6.31
N THR A 362 14.19 -3.33 -7.43
CA THR A 362 14.81 -2.25 -8.23
C THR A 362 14.73 -0.89 -7.51
N ALA A 363 15.14 0.18 -8.18
CA ALA A 363 15.14 1.53 -7.65
C ALA A 363 14.24 2.47 -8.48
N PRO A 364 12.90 2.39 -8.32
CA PRO A 364 12.00 3.33 -8.95
C PRO A 364 12.15 4.74 -8.37
N ARG A 365 12.14 5.75 -9.25
CA ARG A 365 12.21 7.17 -8.91
C ARG A 365 11.20 7.93 -9.76
N TRP A 366 10.78 9.10 -9.29
CA TRP A 366 10.00 10.03 -10.09
C TRP A 366 10.84 11.23 -10.48
N LYS A 367 11.02 11.45 -11.78
CA LYS A 367 11.76 12.57 -12.33
C LYS A 367 10.83 13.78 -12.43
N ASN A 368 11.18 14.88 -11.77
CA ASN A 368 10.46 16.15 -11.84
C ASN A 368 10.73 16.88 -13.18
N TRP A 369 10.33 16.25 -14.28
CA TRP A 369 10.80 16.56 -15.63
C TRP A 369 10.28 17.89 -16.21
N LYS A 370 9.17 18.43 -15.66
CA LYS A 370 8.70 19.80 -15.95
C LYS A 370 9.21 20.85 -14.95
N GLY A 371 9.77 20.41 -13.83
CA GLY A 371 10.28 21.26 -12.76
C GLY A 371 11.81 21.34 -12.76
N ASP A 372 12.43 20.88 -11.68
CA ASP A 372 13.89 20.99 -11.48
C ASP A 372 14.71 19.84 -12.09
N GLY A 373 14.05 18.89 -12.77
CA GLY A 373 14.68 17.83 -13.54
C GLY A 373 15.32 16.70 -12.73
N LYS A 374 15.21 16.73 -11.39
CA LYS A 374 15.79 15.72 -10.49
C LYS A 374 14.90 14.49 -10.31
N ASP A 375 15.53 13.39 -9.94
CA ASP A 375 14.89 12.14 -9.55
C ASP A 375 14.63 12.09 -8.03
N TYR A 376 13.41 11.70 -7.64
CA TYR A 376 12.96 11.67 -6.25
C TYR A 376 12.53 10.28 -5.79
N SER A 377 12.86 9.96 -4.52
CA SER A 377 12.39 8.80 -3.78
C SER A 377 11.05 9.13 -3.12
N LEU A 378 9.95 8.52 -3.59
CA LEU A 378 8.59 8.86 -3.14
C LEU A 378 8.04 7.84 -2.13
N GLU A 379 7.32 8.33 -1.13
CA GLU A 379 6.49 7.51 -0.24
C GLU A 379 5.13 7.19 -0.84
N LEU A 380 4.71 5.94 -0.73
CA LEU A 380 3.41 5.44 -1.13
C LEU A 380 2.67 4.92 0.12
N GLY A 381 1.35 5.05 0.18
CA GLY A 381 0.55 4.46 1.25
C GLY A 381 -0.69 5.25 1.67
N PRO A 382 -1.33 4.89 2.80
CA PRO A 382 -2.47 5.63 3.35
C PRO A 382 -2.11 7.08 3.65
N LEU A 383 -0.93 7.32 4.24
CA LEU A 383 -0.43 8.67 4.56
C LEU A 383 -0.33 9.54 3.31
N ALA A 384 0.33 9.04 2.25
CA ALA A 384 0.45 9.74 0.99
C ALA A 384 -0.92 10.06 0.35
N ARG A 385 -1.83 9.07 0.31
CA ARG A 385 -3.20 9.24 -0.25
C ARG A 385 -4.01 10.32 0.47
N LEU A 386 -4.06 10.28 1.80
CA LEU A 386 -4.82 11.26 2.58
C LEU A 386 -4.20 12.66 2.48
N TRP A 387 -2.87 12.76 2.52
CA TRP A 387 -2.14 14.03 2.38
C TRP A 387 -2.34 14.68 1.01
N VAL A 388 -2.17 13.90 -0.07
CA VAL A 388 -2.41 14.35 -1.45
C VAL A 388 -3.86 14.77 -1.63
N THR A 389 -4.82 13.97 -1.17
CA THR A 389 -6.25 14.30 -1.31
C THR A 389 -6.61 15.58 -0.55
N ALA A 390 -6.13 15.75 0.70
CA ALA A 390 -6.31 16.96 1.48
C ALA A 390 -5.75 18.21 0.77
N LYS A 391 -4.55 18.12 0.19
CA LYS A 391 -3.86 19.22 -0.50
C LYS A 391 -4.40 19.53 -1.88
N ALA A 392 -4.87 18.53 -2.63
CA ALA A 392 -5.30 18.69 -4.02
C ALA A 392 -6.65 19.41 -4.15
N GLN A 393 -7.49 19.36 -3.11
CA GLN A 393 -8.81 20.02 -3.06
C GLN A 393 -9.74 19.69 -4.25
N LEU A 394 -9.60 18.48 -4.83
CA LEU A 394 -10.44 18.00 -5.94
C LEU A 394 -11.73 17.29 -5.45
N VAL A 395 -11.84 17.03 -4.16
CA VAL A 395 -13.01 16.39 -3.51
C VAL A 395 -13.55 17.30 -2.39
N PRO A 396 -14.87 17.32 -2.12
CA PRO A 396 -15.49 18.27 -1.19
C PRO A 396 -15.08 18.07 0.28
N GLU A 397 -14.51 16.92 0.64
CA GLU A 397 -14.01 16.59 1.97
C GLU A 397 -12.68 17.31 2.29
N SER A 398 -11.97 17.84 1.28
CA SER A 398 -10.63 18.41 1.41
C SER A 398 -10.61 19.87 1.85
N THR A 399 -9.96 20.15 2.98
CA THR A 399 -9.84 21.52 3.53
C THR A 399 -8.56 22.24 3.12
N GLY A 400 -7.62 21.57 2.43
CA GLY A 400 -6.25 22.04 2.18
C GLY A 400 -5.25 21.66 3.27
N THR A 401 -5.73 21.35 4.49
CA THR A 401 -4.92 20.94 5.66
C THR A 401 -5.44 19.70 6.39
N SER A 402 -6.62 19.21 6.01
CA SER A 402 -7.28 18.03 6.57
C SER A 402 -8.32 17.45 5.60
N LEU A 403 -8.83 16.26 5.90
CA LEU A 403 -10.00 15.63 5.26
C LEU A 403 -11.13 15.50 6.28
N LYS A 404 -12.31 16.01 5.93
CA LYS A 404 -13.52 16.01 6.78
C LYS A 404 -14.66 15.26 6.11
N PHE A 405 -15.19 14.26 6.81
CA PHE A 405 -16.31 13.45 6.35
C PHE A 405 -17.11 12.91 7.54
N GLU A 406 -18.34 12.45 7.31
CA GLU A 406 -19.19 11.86 8.34
C GLU A 406 -19.64 10.45 7.90
N LEU A 407 -19.56 9.50 8.83
CA LEU A 407 -20.14 8.17 8.65
C LEU A 407 -21.48 8.05 9.37
N PRO A 408 -22.49 7.40 8.75
CA PRO A 408 -23.84 7.32 9.29
C PRO A 408 -23.91 6.44 10.55
N ALA A 409 -25.05 6.50 11.23
CA ALA A 409 -25.37 5.57 12.31
C ALA A 409 -25.37 4.12 11.81
N ALA A 410 -24.88 3.19 12.64
CA ALA A 410 -24.66 1.78 12.31
C ALA A 410 -25.00 0.90 13.52
N LEU A 411 -26.29 0.59 13.70
CA LEU A 411 -26.77 -0.28 14.77
C LEU A 411 -26.54 -1.76 14.42
N ILE A 412 -25.30 -2.22 14.57
CA ILE A 412 -24.91 -3.62 14.32
C ILE A 412 -24.72 -4.34 15.66
N PRO A 413 -25.39 -5.48 15.91
CA PRO A 413 -25.22 -6.25 17.14
C PRO A 413 -23.75 -6.66 17.36
N GLY A 414 -23.25 -6.45 18.59
CA GLY A 414 -21.85 -6.71 18.94
C GLY A 414 -20.88 -5.55 18.71
N PHE A 415 -21.36 -4.40 18.21
CA PHE A 415 -20.59 -3.16 18.12
C PHE A 415 -20.94 -2.21 19.27
N LYS A 416 -19.94 -1.45 19.76
CA LYS A 416 -20.04 -0.64 20.98
C LYS A 416 -20.65 0.73 20.72
N TYR A 417 -20.49 1.28 19.52
CA TYR A 417 -20.92 2.63 19.17
C TYR A 417 -21.81 2.65 17.91
N ALA A 418 -23.03 3.16 18.05
CA ALA A 418 -24.06 3.11 17.00
C ALA A 418 -24.31 4.45 16.29
N ASP A 419 -24.09 5.60 16.94
CA ASP A 419 -24.46 6.91 16.40
C ASP A 419 -23.61 7.33 15.19
N SER A 420 -24.02 8.38 14.44
CA SER A 420 -23.17 8.93 13.38
C SER A 420 -21.91 9.58 13.98
N MET A 421 -20.84 9.62 13.19
CA MET A 421 -19.55 10.14 13.65
C MET A 421 -18.85 10.91 12.54
N ALA A 422 -18.51 12.16 12.84
CA ALA A 422 -17.65 12.98 12.01
C ALA A 422 -16.18 12.64 12.26
N PHE A 423 -15.39 12.58 11.19
CA PHE A 423 -13.95 12.35 11.21
C PHE A 423 -13.23 13.56 10.61
N GLU A 424 -12.12 13.96 11.24
CA GLU A 424 -11.17 14.88 10.64
C GLU A 424 -9.77 14.26 10.69
N TRP A 425 -9.28 13.74 9.56
CA TRP A 425 -7.86 13.41 9.45
C TRP A 425 -7.09 14.69 9.16
N LYS A 426 -6.20 15.11 10.06
CA LYS A 426 -5.37 16.31 9.91
C LYS A 426 -4.02 15.91 9.31
N ILE A 427 -3.49 16.74 8.41
CA ILE A 427 -2.12 16.61 7.95
C ILE A 427 -1.18 16.76 9.18
N PRO A 428 -0.35 15.75 9.49
CA PRO A 428 0.58 15.83 10.61
C PRO A 428 1.79 16.70 10.25
N GLU A 429 2.59 17.08 11.26
CA GLU A 429 3.77 17.93 11.05
C GLU A 429 4.86 17.25 10.20
N LYS A 430 5.07 15.94 10.39
CA LYS A 430 6.10 15.16 9.69
C LYS A 430 5.63 13.71 9.41
N PRO A 431 6.13 13.04 8.35
CA PRO A 431 5.72 11.68 8.00
C PRO A 431 6.57 10.66 8.76
N ASN A 432 6.10 10.24 9.95
CA ASN A 432 6.79 9.28 10.82
C ASN A 432 6.07 7.92 10.89
N ALA A 433 6.64 6.97 11.63
CA ALA A 433 6.08 5.63 11.77
C ALA A 433 4.66 5.62 12.36
N VAL A 434 4.38 6.46 13.37
CA VAL A 434 3.07 6.55 14.03
C VAL A 434 2.01 7.12 13.08
N GLU A 435 2.32 8.20 12.38
CA GLU A 435 1.35 8.87 11.51
C GLU A 435 0.96 8.03 10.29
N ARG A 436 1.82 7.10 9.84
CA ARG A 436 1.44 6.09 8.84
C ARG A 436 0.40 5.10 9.38
N VAL A 437 0.54 4.63 10.63
CA VAL A 437 -0.47 3.76 11.27
C VAL A 437 -1.79 4.51 11.45
N ARG A 438 -1.74 5.75 11.97
CA ARG A 438 -2.93 6.62 12.09
C ARG A 438 -3.60 6.82 10.73
N ALA A 439 -2.84 7.18 9.70
CA ALA A 439 -3.37 7.37 8.36
C ALA A 439 -4.02 6.09 7.79
N ARG A 440 -3.54 4.89 8.15
CA ARG A 440 -4.20 3.62 7.76
C ARG A 440 -5.55 3.43 8.46
N ALA A 441 -5.63 3.72 9.76
CA ALA A 441 -6.90 3.67 10.50
C ALA A 441 -7.91 4.68 9.94
N TYR A 442 -7.51 5.92 9.70
CA TYR A 442 -8.36 6.93 9.06
C TYR A 442 -8.72 6.59 7.61
N PHE A 443 -7.82 5.93 6.87
CA PHE A 443 -8.12 5.49 5.51
C PHE A 443 -9.15 4.35 5.49
N HIS A 444 -9.23 3.50 6.52
CA HIS A 444 -10.36 2.56 6.66
C HIS A 444 -11.70 3.30 6.73
N ALA A 445 -11.79 4.34 7.57
CA ALA A 445 -12.99 5.17 7.68
C ALA A 445 -13.33 5.91 6.36
N TYR A 446 -12.32 6.48 5.71
CA TYR A 446 -12.50 7.20 4.44
C TYR A 446 -12.86 6.25 3.27
N ALA A 447 -12.29 5.05 3.24
CA ALA A 447 -12.68 4.00 2.29
C ALA A 447 -14.14 3.57 2.51
N ALA A 448 -14.58 3.40 3.76
CA ALA A 448 -15.97 3.09 4.07
C ALA A 448 -16.93 4.19 3.58
N TYR A 449 -16.55 5.46 3.79
CA TYR A 449 -17.28 6.62 3.29
C TYR A 449 -17.37 6.61 1.75
N CYS A 450 -16.25 6.47 1.05
CA CYS A 450 -16.22 6.40 -0.41
C CYS A 450 -17.02 5.21 -0.97
N MET A 451 -17.02 4.06 -0.29
CA MET A 451 -17.82 2.90 -0.69
C MET A 451 -19.32 3.10 -0.49
N LEU A 452 -19.75 3.86 0.52
CA LEU A 452 -21.15 4.28 0.65
C LEU A 452 -21.55 5.15 -0.54
N GLN A 453 -20.74 6.16 -0.89
CA GLN A 453 -21.02 7.04 -2.04
C GLN A 453 -21.07 6.26 -3.36
N LEU A 454 -20.11 5.36 -3.59
CA LEU A 454 -20.03 4.56 -4.81
C LEU A 454 -21.17 3.52 -4.91
N ALA A 455 -21.58 2.90 -3.81
CA ALA A 455 -22.71 1.98 -3.77
C ALA A 455 -24.04 2.73 -4.05
N MET A 456 -24.22 3.92 -3.47
CA MET A 456 -25.34 4.80 -3.82
C MET A 456 -25.31 5.20 -5.30
N LYS A 457 -24.13 5.46 -5.88
CA LYS A 457 -23.98 5.72 -7.32
C LYS A 457 -24.37 4.51 -8.17
N GLY A 458 -24.06 3.30 -7.73
CA GLY A 458 -24.54 2.05 -8.34
C GLY A 458 -26.07 1.95 -8.34
N LEU A 459 -26.72 2.28 -7.22
CA LEU A 459 -28.18 2.30 -7.11
C LEU A 459 -28.81 3.35 -8.07
N GLU A 460 -28.22 4.54 -8.19
CA GLU A 460 -28.64 5.55 -9.18
C GLU A 460 -28.54 5.04 -10.62
N LEU A 461 -27.43 4.40 -10.97
CA LEU A 461 -27.22 3.83 -12.31
C LEU A 461 -28.25 2.74 -12.62
N MET A 462 -28.56 1.84 -11.67
CA MET A 462 -29.62 0.83 -11.85
C MET A 462 -31.01 1.46 -12.00
N LYS A 463 -31.34 2.46 -11.17
CA LYS A 463 -32.61 3.22 -11.28
C LYS A 463 -32.75 3.92 -12.64
N ALA A 464 -31.64 4.36 -13.23
CA ALA A 464 -31.58 4.94 -14.57
C ALA A 464 -31.50 3.91 -15.71
N GLY A 465 -31.62 2.60 -15.43
CA GLY A 465 -31.52 1.53 -16.42
C GLY A 465 -30.12 1.27 -16.98
N LYS A 466 -29.08 1.91 -16.42
CA LYS A 466 -27.67 1.77 -16.83
C LYS A 466 -27.02 0.54 -16.18
N THR A 467 -27.58 -0.64 -16.44
CA THR A 467 -27.17 -1.92 -15.81
C THR A 467 -26.13 -2.71 -16.61
N LYS A 468 -25.79 -2.31 -17.84
CA LYS A 468 -24.76 -2.97 -18.67
C LYS A 468 -23.41 -2.94 -17.95
N VAL A 469 -22.78 -4.11 -17.75
CA VAL A 469 -21.51 -4.25 -16.99
C VAL A 469 -20.27 -4.48 -17.86
N TRP A 470 -20.44 -4.75 -19.15
CA TRP A 470 -19.35 -5.08 -20.08
C TRP A 470 -19.60 -4.54 -21.49
N THR A 471 -18.55 -4.02 -22.14
CA THR A 471 -18.55 -3.52 -23.52
C THR A 471 -17.90 -4.54 -24.46
N PRO A 472 -18.61 -5.04 -25.50
CA PRO A 472 -18.01 -5.86 -26.54
C PRO A 472 -16.93 -5.11 -27.34
N TYR A 473 -15.88 -5.82 -27.73
CA TYR A 473 -14.74 -5.27 -28.48
C TYR A 473 -14.17 -6.31 -29.45
N GLU A 474 -13.47 -5.84 -30.48
CA GLU A 474 -12.62 -6.66 -31.34
C GLU A 474 -11.16 -6.55 -30.85
N LYS A 475 -10.40 -7.65 -30.83
CA LYS A 475 -9.02 -7.65 -30.33
C LYS A 475 -8.08 -6.95 -31.33
N PRO A 476 -7.45 -5.81 -30.99
CA PRO A 476 -6.50 -5.17 -31.89
C PRO A 476 -5.21 -5.98 -32.02
N GLN A 477 -4.46 -5.74 -33.10
CA GLN A 477 -3.17 -6.42 -33.35
C GLN A 477 -1.98 -5.73 -32.67
N LYS A 478 -2.12 -4.45 -32.33
CA LYS A 478 -1.13 -3.66 -31.60
C LYS A 478 -1.85 -2.76 -30.60
N GLY A 479 -1.19 -2.47 -29.49
CA GLY A 479 -1.72 -1.58 -28.46
C GLY A 479 -0.68 -1.28 -27.40
N ILE A 480 -0.84 -0.15 -26.73
CA ILE A 480 -0.06 0.25 -25.56
C ILE A 480 -1.04 0.75 -24.51
N GLY A 481 -0.75 0.49 -23.24
CA GLY A 481 -1.62 0.91 -22.15
C GLY A 481 -0.91 0.95 -20.81
N VAL A 482 -1.43 1.80 -19.93
CA VAL A 482 -1.07 1.89 -18.52
C VAL A 482 -2.32 1.79 -17.66
N GLY A 483 -2.19 1.19 -16.48
CA GLY A 483 -3.26 1.09 -15.52
C GLY A 483 -2.79 1.47 -14.12
N PHE A 484 -3.52 2.40 -13.50
CA PHE A 484 -3.22 2.94 -12.18
C PHE A 484 -4.37 2.69 -11.22
N SER A 485 -4.08 2.01 -10.11
CA SER A 485 -4.93 1.90 -8.92
C SER A 485 -4.09 2.13 -7.66
N GLU A 486 -4.72 2.18 -6.50
CA GLU A 486 -4.04 2.26 -5.20
C GLU A 486 -4.26 0.94 -4.47
N GLY A 487 -3.24 0.19 -4.08
CA GLY A 487 -3.40 -0.81 -3.02
C GLY A 487 -3.40 -0.15 -1.64
N MET A 488 -3.59 -0.93 -0.57
CA MET A 488 -3.47 -0.39 0.80
C MET A 488 -2.11 0.26 1.06
N ARG A 489 -1.10 -0.26 0.36
CA ARG A 489 0.32 0.12 0.45
C ARG A 489 0.67 1.29 -0.49
N GLY A 490 -0.30 1.81 -1.23
CA GLY A 490 -0.18 2.96 -2.14
C GLY A 490 -0.30 2.60 -3.64
N ALA A 491 0.26 3.42 -4.53
CA ALA A 491 0.09 3.27 -5.98
C ALA A 491 0.57 1.91 -6.54
N CYS A 492 -0.29 1.27 -7.33
CA CYS A 492 -0.01 0.04 -8.09
C CYS A 492 -0.18 0.34 -9.59
N SER A 493 0.88 0.11 -10.35
CA SER A 493 1.00 0.60 -11.73
C SER A 493 1.39 -0.54 -12.67
N HIS A 494 0.66 -0.72 -13.77
CA HIS A 494 0.91 -1.77 -14.75
C HIS A 494 1.06 -1.16 -16.15
N TRP A 495 2.08 -1.57 -16.90
CA TRP A 495 2.38 -1.10 -18.24
C TRP A 495 2.40 -2.28 -19.22
N CYS A 496 1.58 -2.21 -20.27
CA CYS A 496 1.49 -3.23 -21.30
C CYS A 496 1.88 -2.65 -22.68
N VAL A 497 2.70 -3.40 -23.42
CA VAL A 497 2.96 -3.20 -24.85
C VAL A 497 2.59 -4.49 -25.57
N MET A 498 1.67 -4.40 -26.52
CA MET A 498 1.18 -5.53 -27.32
C MET A 498 1.57 -5.37 -28.79
N ASN A 499 2.14 -6.42 -29.38
CA ASN A 499 2.43 -6.53 -30.80
C ASN A 499 1.99 -7.90 -31.34
N ASN A 500 1.39 -7.92 -32.53
CA ASN A 500 0.84 -9.12 -33.17
C ASN A 500 -0.15 -9.90 -32.27
N GLY A 501 -0.99 -9.17 -31.52
CA GLY A 501 -2.00 -9.72 -30.62
C GLY A 501 -1.46 -10.29 -29.29
N VAL A 502 -0.15 -10.24 -29.04
CA VAL A 502 0.49 -10.75 -27.81
C VAL A 502 1.34 -9.68 -27.12
N ILE A 503 1.53 -9.82 -25.81
CA ILE A 503 2.42 -8.98 -25.00
C ILE A 503 3.86 -9.10 -25.54
N SER A 504 4.44 -7.98 -25.96
CA SER A 504 5.87 -7.86 -26.27
C SER A 504 6.68 -7.30 -25.10
N ASN A 505 6.09 -6.44 -24.27
CA ASN A 505 6.63 -6.07 -22.95
C ASN A 505 5.49 -5.91 -21.94
N TYR A 506 5.74 -6.31 -20.70
CA TYR A 506 4.87 -6.02 -19.56
C TYR A 506 5.75 -5.70 -18.37
N GLN A 507 5.53 -4.56 -17.73
CA GLN A 507 6.19 -4.16 -16.49
C GLN A 507 5.14 -3.80 -15.45
N TYR A 508 5.43 -4.01 -14.17
CA TYR A 508 4.54 -3.56 -13.11
C TYR A 508 5.32 -3.08 -11.87
N HIS A 509 4.81 -2.01 -11.26
CA HIS A 509 5.25 -1.59 -9.93
C HIS A 509 4.13 -1.92 -8.95
N ALA A 510 4.48 -2.73 -7.96
CA ALA A 510 3.69 -2.80 -6.73
C ALA A 510 3.99 -1.55 -5.88
N PRO A 511 3.13 -1.23 -4.89
CA PRO A 511 3.37 -0.06 -4.04
C PRO A 511 4.65 -0.22 -3.21
N THR A 512 4.88 -1.45 -2.72
CA THR A 512 6.10 -1.82 -2.02
C THR A 512 7.36 -1.70 -2.90
N THR A 513 7.28 -1.82 -4.24
CA THR A 513 8.45 -1.65 -5.13
C THR A 513 9.08 -0.26 -4.95
N TRP A 514 8.26 0.76 -4.69
CA TRP A 514 8.73 2.11 -4.36
C TRP A 514 9.22 2.21 -2.92
N ASN A 515 8.39 1.81 -1.96
CA ASN A 515 8.74 2.01 -0.54
C ASN A 515 9.98 1.19 -0.12
N SER A 516 10.09 -0.07 -0.59
CA SER A 516 11.24 -0.95 -0.36
C SER A 516 12.30 -0.86 -1.47
N SER A 517 12.32 0.24 -2.24
CA SER A 517 13.32 0.50 -3.27
C SER A 517 14.73 0.31 -2.74
N SER A 518 15.59 -0.33 -3.52
CA SER A 518 17.03 -0.33 -3.24
C SER A 518 17.64 1.05 -3.58
N ARG A 519 18.93 1.23 -3.27
CA ARG A 519 19.67 2.45 -3.66
C ARG A 519 19.77 2.57 -5.17
N ASP A 520 19.59 3.79 -5.67
CA ASP A 520 19.75 4.12 -7.09
C ASP A 520 21.24 4.24 -7.49
N PRO A 521 21.57 4.43 -8.78
CA PRO A 521 22.97 4.56 -9.23
C PRO A 521 23.74 5.76 -8.66
N ALA A 522 23.06 6.77 -8.12
CA ALA A 522 23.69 7.88 -7.41
C ALA A 522 23.87 7.61 -5.90
N GLY A 523 23.34 6.49 -5.41
CA GLY A 523 23.42 6.05 -4.01
C GLY A 523 22.27 6.55 -3.13
N ASN A 524 21.25 7.24 -3.68
CA ASN A 524 20.13 7.71 -2.87
C ASN A 524 19.24 6.53 -2.47
N SER A 525 18.75 6.57 -1.24
CA SER A 525 18.04 5.47 -0.58
C SER A 525 16.56 5.38 -0.99
N GLY A 526 15.95 4.20 -0.81
CA GLY A 526 14.49 4.04 -0.87
C GLY A 526 13.82 4.44 0.45
N ALA A 527 12.50 4.59 0.46
CA ALA A 527 11.76 5.07 1.63
C ALA A 527 12.02 4.25 2.92
N TYR A 528 12.19 2.93 2.83
CA TYR A 528 12.52 2.09 4.00
C TYR A 528 13.89 2.43 4.59
N GLU A 529 14.90 2.63 3.75
CA GLU A 529 16.25 2.95 4.20
C GLU A 529 16.31 4.39 4.72
N GLU A 530 15.70 5.36 4.01
CA GLU A 530 15.61 6.75 4.45
C GLU A 530 14.91 6.90 5.81
N ALA A 531 13.78 6.21 6.03
CA ALA A 531 13.07 6.26 7.31
C ALA A 531 13.85 5.62 8.46
N LEU A 532 14.68 4.61 8.17
CA LEU A 532 15.52 3.99 9.20
C LEU A 532 16.76 4.83 9.52
N ILE A 533 17.39 5.46 8.53
CA ILE A 533 18.59 6.28 8.75
C ILE A 533 18.27 7.47 9.68
N GLN A 534 19.13 7.68 10.68
CA GLN A 534 18.97 8.65 11.78
C GLN A 534 17.79 8.42 12.76
N SER A 535 16.94 7.41 12.57
CA SER A 535 15.90 7.07 13.54
C SER A 535 16.49 6.73 14.92
N PRO A 536 15.90 7.24 16.02
CA PRO A 536 16.34 6.92 17.37
C PRO A 536 15.90 5.52 17.79
N ILE A 537 16.68 4.91 18.68
CA ILE A 537 16.36 3.63 19.33
C ILE A 537 15.74 3.91 20.71
N THR A 538 14.45 3.58 20.85
CA THR A 538 13.68 3.74 22.09
C THR A 538 13.73 2.50 22.98
N GLU A 539 14.12 1.34 22.43
CA GLU A 539 14.21 0.08 23.16
C GLU A 539 15.03 0.22 24.46
N ALA A 540 14.43 -0.20 25.58
CA ALA A 540 15.01 -0.03 26.91
C ALA A 540 16.21 -0.96 27.14
N GLY A 541 17.06 -0.58 28.10
CA GLY A 541 18.22 -1.37 28.52
C GLY A 541 19.46 -1.22 27.63
N ASP A 542 20.40 -2.14 27.82
CA ASP A 542 21.75 -2.11 27.26
C ASP A 542 21.79 -2.34 25.74
N PRO A 543 22.68 -1.66 24.98
CA PRO A 543 22.80 -1.83 23.54
C PRO A 543 23.08 -3.24 23.03
N ALA A 544 23.67 -4.15 23.82
CA ALA A 544 23.80 -5.57 23.46
C ALA A 544 22.45 -6.31 23.52
N GLY A 545 21.52 -5.81 24.32
CA GLY A 545 20.19 -6.37 24.54
C GLY A 545 19.25 -6.16 23.36
N TRP A 546 19.29 -4.99 22.71
CA TRP A 546 18.23 -4.55 21.79
C TRP A 546 17.92 -5.56 20.68
N LYS A 547 16.65 -5.76 20.38
CA LYS A 547 16.12 -6.63 19.32
C LYS A 547 15.65 -5.85 18.09
N GLY A 548 15.59 -4.52 18.18
CA GLY A 548 15.28 -3.63 17.06
C GLY A 548 13.78 -3.43 16.87
N ILE A 549 13.02 -3.28 17.97
CA ILE A 549 11.57 -3.01 17.86
C ILE A 549 11.28 -1.73 17.06
N ASP A 550 12.13 -0.71 17.16
CA ASP A 550 11.96 0.57 16.43
C ASP A 550 12.17 0.41 14.91
N ILE A 551 13.16 -0.41 14.50
CA ILE A 551 13.37 -0.82 13.10
C ILE A 551 12.11 -1.52 12.58
N VAL A 552 11.61 -2.47 13.38
CA VAL A 552 10.47 -3.31 13.03
C VAL A 552 9.17 -2.51 12.98
N ARG A 553 8.92 -1.56 13.89
CA ARG A 553 7.77 -0.62 13.82
C ARG A 553 7.88 0.32 12.63
N THR A 554 9.08 0.84 12.33
CA THR A 554 9.32 1.71 11.18
C THR A 554 8.97 1.00 9.88
N ILE A 555 9.57 -0.17 9.62
CA ILE A 555 9.26 -1.00 8.46
C ILE A 555 7.80 -1.45 8.47
N ARG A 556 7.31 -1.90 9.63
CA ARG A 556 5.90 -2.08 10.02
C ARG A 556 4.99 -1.09 9.34
N SER A 557 5.18 0.18 9.70
CA SER A 557 4.29 1.30 9.37
C SER A 557 4.03 1.54 7.88
N PHE A 558 4.91 1.08 6.98
CA PHE A 558 4.69 1.12 5.54
C PHE A 558 3.87 -0.07 4.99
N ASP A 559 3.55 -1.04 5.84
CA ASP A 559 2.88 -2.30 5.52
C ASP A 559 3.57 -3.08 4.37
N PRO A 560 4.73 -3.73 4.60
CA PRO A 560 5.49 -4.37 3.54
C PRO A 560 4.78 -5.57 2.90
N CYS A 561 4.68 -5.54 1.57
CA CYS A 561 4.31 -6.71 0.76
C CYS A 561 5.36 -7.01 -0.30
N LEU A 562 6.20 -8.01 -0.05
CA LEU A 562 7.34 -8.33 -0.92
C LEU A 562 6.96 -9.33 -2.02
N GLY A 563 5.95 -10.17 -1.83
CA GLY A 563 5.26 -10.86 -2.91
C GLY A 563 4.64 -9.90 -3.93
N CYS A 564 4.26 -8.69 -3.52
CA CYS A 564 3.94 -7.62 -4.46
C CYS A 564 5.22 -7.04 -5.09
N ALA A 565 6.14 -6.54 -4.23
CA ALA A 565 7.33 -5.75 -4.62
C ALA A 565 8.24 -6.47 -5.62
N VAL A 566 8.38 -7.77 -5.38
CA VAL A 566 9.24 -8.67 -6.10
C VAL A 566 8.48 -9.95 -6.39
N GLN A 567 9.24 -10.96 -6.73
CA GLN A 567 8.78 -12.06 -7.51
C GLN A 567 9.32 -13.35 -6.72
N VAL A 568 9.29 -14.63 -7.16
CA VAL A 568 9.87 -15.86 -6.50
C VAL A 568 10.57 -16.84 -7.49
N HIS A 569 11.88 -17.04 -7.38
CA HIS A 569 12.65 -18.04 -8.15
C HIS A 569 13.46 -18.76 -7.10
N ILE A 570 13.26 -20.06 -7.07
CA ILE A 570 14.02 -20.94 -6.23
C ILE A 570 14.74 -21.86 -7.20
N GLY A 571 16.05 -21.67 -7.31
CA GLY A 571 16.91 -22.60 -8.05
C GLY A 571 16.97 -23.95 -7.34
N LYS A 572 18.00 -24.75 -7.61
CA LYS A 572 18.14 -26.09 -6.99
C LYS A 572 18.55 -26.08 -5.49
N LYS A 573 18.37 -24.97 -4.77
CA LYS A 573 18.79 -24.81 -3.36
C LYS A 573 17.58 -24.74 -2.43
N ILE A 574 17.59 -25.57 -1.39
CA ILE A 574 16.78 -25.39 -0.20
C ILE A 574 17.52 -24.41 0.71
N VAL A 575 16.96 -23.23 0.97
CA VAL A 575 17.47 -22.37 2.04
C VAL A 575 16.84 -22.84 3.35
N LYS A 576 17.64 -23.49 4.20
CA LYS A 576 17.24 -23.77 5.59
C LYS A 576 17.57 -22.55 6.43
N HIS A 577 16.58 -21.70 6.65
CA HIS A 577 16.63 -20.73 7.74
C HIS A 577 16.17 -21.41 9.03
N ASP A 578 16.89 -21.19 10.13
CA ASP A 578 16.31 -21.35 11.45
C ASP A 578 15.30 -20.21 11.64
N LEU A 579 14.03 -20.49 11.32
CA LEU A 579 12.92 -19.62 11.65
C LEU A 579 12.95 -19.41 13.17
N VAL A 580 13.28 -18.20 13.63
CA VAL A 580 13.10 -17.83 15.04
C VAL A 580 11.61 -17.56 15.22
N PRO A 581 10.83 -18.50 15.79
CA PRO A 581 9.40 -18.34 15.87
C PRO A 581 9.15 -17.49 17.12
N TYR A 582 8.79 -16.22 16.95
CA TYR A 582 7.92 -15.55 17.94
C TYR A 582 6.48 -16.05 17.78
N ALA A 583 6.37 -17.37 17.89
CA ALA A 583 5.20 -18.18 18.15
C ALA A 583 5.68 -19.25 19.17
N MET A 584 6.17 -18.78 20.33
CA MET A 584 6.14 -19.65 21.50
C MET A 584 4.67 -19.84 21.86
N PRO A 585 4.23 -21.05 22.26
CA PRO A 585 3.04 -21.15 23.09
C PRO A 585 3.32 -20.36 24.37
N LEU A 586 2.40 -19.45 24.69
CA LEU A 586 2.44 -18.57 25.86
C LEU A 586 1.49 -19.12 26.93
#